data_AF-A0A7V6NAR2-F1
#
_entry.id   AF-A0A7V6NAR2-F1
#
_cell.length_a   1.000
_cell.length_b   1.000
_cell.length_c   1.000
_cell.angle_alpha   90.00
_cell.angle_beta   90.00
_cell.angle_gamma   90.00
#
_symmetry.space_group_name_H-M   'P 1'
#
loop_
_entity.id
_entity.type
_entity.pdbx_description
1 polymer ?
#
loop_
_entity_poly.entity_id
_entity_poly.type
_entity_poly.pdbx_seq_one_letter_code
_entity_poly.pdbx_strand_id
1 'polypeptide(L)'
;MLKNVKELYQMTQDELYDYVKGFLSGRDGFEITENRDGYIVCFPKDIKAPIPVLSSHLDTVGTVPPDEIVESDGKYTAKKCGYPCVLGGDDRNGVWTMLKLIEEGESSWGYIFSRDEEIGRLGADKLVNSGFFEDYKHKIGYFLAIDRKGKNDLAFYSYYANGRVHKTKDNDAFITGLQKLKGYSFQRGSATDITNFCEATKLCGINISSGYFMPHSSYEYTDIAYLQRLPEIVKDLISHLGYKQYKVAI
;
A
#
# COMPACT_ATOMS: atom_id res chain seq x y z
N MET A 1 -17.95 9.50 3.89
CA MET A 1 -17.94 8.92 2.53
C MET A 1 -16.57 9.12 1.93
N LEU A 2 -16.14 8.23 1.03
CA LEU A 2 -14.86 8.35 0.34
C LEU A 2 -14.87 9.52 -0.64
N LYS A 3 -13.86 10.39 -0.51
CA LYS A 3 -13.54 11.45 -1.47
C LYS A 3 -13.09 10.89 -2.81
N ASN A 4 -13.26 11.67 -3.86
CA ASN A 4 -12.68 11.35 -5.16
C ASN A 4 -11.14 11.31 -5.05
N VAL A 5 -10.48 10.41 -5.78
CA VAL A 5 -9.00 10.34 -5.77
C VAL A 5 -8.34 11.68 -6.11
N LYS A 6 -8.98 12.51 -6.94
CA LYS A 6 -8.48 13.85 -7.28
C LYS A 6 -8.30 14.72 -6.05
N GLU A 7 -9.19 14.62 -5.07
CA GLU A 7 -9.08 15.36 -3.81
C GLU A 7 -7.91 14.85 -2.97
N LEU A 8 -7.60 13.55 -3.02
CA LEU A 8 -6.45 12.98 -2.32
C LEU A 8 -5.13 13.47 -2.91
N TYR A 9 -5.03 13.65 -4.23
CA TYR A 9 -3.83 14.22 -4.86
C TYR A 9 -3.53 15.65 -4.38
N GLN A 10 -4.56 16.40 -3.97
CA GLN A 10 -4.42 17.80 -3.56
C GLN A 10 -4.18 17.98 -2.05
N MET A 11 -4.14 16.88 -1.28
CA MET A 11 -3.88 16.92 0.16
C MET A 11 -2.39 16.82 0.45
N THR A 12 -1.90 17.59 1.42
CA THR A 12 -0.63 17.34 2.09
C THR A 12 -0.63 15.98 2.80
N GLN A 13 0.53 15.54 3.31
CA GLN A 13 0.60 14.32 4.11
C GLN A 13 -0.25 14.44 5.39
N ASP A 14 -0.21 15.59 6.07
CA ASP A 14 -0.98 15.83 7.29
C ASP A 14 -2.49 15.86 7.04
N GLU A 15 -2.93 16.55 5.98
CA GLU A 15 -4.35 16.55 5.60
C GLU A 15 -4.85 15.16 5.22
N LEU A 16 -4.01 14.37 4.53
CA LEU A 16 -4.36 12.99 4.20
C LEU A 16 -4.43 12.12 5.45
N TYR A 17 -3.48 12.25 6.36
CA TYR A 17 -3.50 11.56 7.66
C TYR A 17 -4.82 11.85 8.39
N ASP A 18 -5.18 13.13 8.53
CA ASP A 18 -6.40 13.55 9.22
C ASP A 18 -7.66 13.03 8.52
N TYR A 19 -7.65 13.05 7.19
CA TYR A 19 -8.74 12.49 6.40
C TYR A 19 -8.87 10.97 6.58
N VAL A 20 -7.77 10.20 6.51
CA VAL A 20 -7.78 8.75 6.73
C VAL A 20 -8.26 8.43 8.14
N LYS A 21 -7.72 9.09 9.16
CA LYS A 21 -8.16 8.93 10.56
C LYS A 21 -9.65 9.19 10.72
N GLY A 22 -10.14 10.30 10.18
CA GLY A 22 -11.57 10.65 10.23
C GLY A 22 -12.45 9.65 9.48
N PHE A 23 -11.99 9.17 8.32
CA PHE A 23 -12.68 8.17 7.53
C PHE A 23 -12.82 6.83 8.29
N LEU A 24 -11.76 6.40 8.99
CA LEU A 24 -11.74 5.15 9.75
C LEU A 24 -12.53 5.23 11.06
N SER A 25 -12.51 6.38 11.74
CA SER A 25 -13.23 6.58 13.01
C SER A 25 -14.75 6.35 12.90
N GLY A 26 -15.32 6.46 11.69
CA GLY A 26 -16.73 6.19 11.41
C GLY A 26 -17.04 4.75 10.98
N ARG A 27 -16.09 3.80 11.10
CA ARG A 27 -16.24 2.42 10.63
C ARG A 27 -16.20 1.44 11.78
N ASP A 28 -17.28 0.69 11.95
CA ASP A 28 -17.33 -0.44 12.89
C ASP A 28 -16.49 -1.62 12.37
N GLY A 29 -16.12 -2.52 13.29
CA GLY A 29 -15.41 -3.76 12.96
C GLY A 29 -13.88 -3.66 13.01
N PHE A 30 -13.30 -2.47 13.16
CA PHE A 30 -11.86 -2.28 13.25
C PHE A 30 -11.35 -1.84 14.63
N GLU A 31 -10.19 -2.33 15.00
CA GLU A 31 -9.31 -1.77 16.03
C GLU A 31 -8.28 -0.86 15.33
N ILE A 32 -8.14 0.37 15.83
CA ILE A 32 -7.29 1.39 15.22
C ILE A 32 -6.14 1.71 16.18
N THR A 33 -4.92 1.57 15.71
CA THR A 33 -3.69 1.96 16.41
C THR A 33 -2.99 3.01 15.57
N GLU A 34 -2.69 4.17 16.13
CA GLU A 34 -2.11 5.27 15.39
C GLU A 34 -0.94 5.93 16.11
N ASN A 35 -0.05 6.52 15.33
CA ASN A 35 1.01 7.42 15.77
C ASN A 35 1.06 8.56 14.75
N ARG A 36 0.76 9.79 15.19
CA ARG A 36 0.69 10.95 14.29
C ARG A 36 1.93 11.12 13.44
N ASP A 37 3.10 10.84 13.99
CA ASP A 37 4.37 11.02 13.30
C ASP A 37 4.80 9.79 12.51
N GLY A 38 3.98 8.73 12.42
CA GLY A 38 4.42 7.45 11.88
C GLY A 38 3.39 6.72 11.04
N TYR A 39 2.21 6.43 11.58
CA TYR A 39 1.31 5.48 10.94
C TYR A 39 -0.12 5.54 11.46
N ILE A 40 -1.04 4.99 10.66
CA ILE A 40 -2.37 4.54 11.08
C ILE A 40 -2.48 3.07 10.71
N VAL A 41 -2.80 2.23 11.68
CA VAL A 41 -3.05 0.80 11.49
C VAL A 41 -4.50 0.52 11.84
N CYS A 42 -5.17 -0.25 10.98
CA CYS A 42 -6.58 -0.59 11.10
C CYS A 42 -6.74 -2.10 10.88
N PHE A 43 -7.03 -2.84 11.95
CA PHE A 43 -7.12 -4.31 11.93
C PHE A 43 -8.53 -4.76 12.34
N PRO A 44 -9.07 -5.87 11.80
CA PRO A 44 -10.36 -6.40 12.23
C PRO A 44 -10.36 -6.70 13.74
N LYS A 45 -11.45 -6.39 14.44
CA LYS A 45 -11.60 -6.67 15.88
C LYS A 45 -11.61 -8.18 16.20
N ASP A 46 -12.17 -8.99 15.30
CA ASP A 46 -12.32 -10.44 15.46
C ASP A 46 -11.54 -11.18 14.35
N ILE A 47 -10.28 -11.51 14.65
CA ILE A 47 -9.38 -12.22 13.72
C ILE A 47 -9.34 -13.71 14.09
N LYS A 48 -9.99 -14.55 13.27
CA LYS A 48 -10.07 -16.01 13.46
C LYS A 48 -9.06 -16.82 12.65
N ALA A 49 -8.47 -16.20 11.64
CA ALA A 49 -7.50 -16.79 10.74
C ALA A 49 -6.49 -15.73 10.28
N PRO A 50 -5.30 -16.10 9.78
CA PRO A 50 -4.35 -15.13 9.25
C PRO A 50 -4.97 -14.27 8.13
N ILE A 51 -4.86 -12.95 8.25
CA ILE A 51 -5.46 -11.98 7.32
C ILE A 51 -4.42 -11.40 6.35
N PRO A 52 -4.80 -11.04 5.11
CA PRO A 52 -3.98 -10.15 4.30
C PRO A 52 -3.85 -8.78 4.99
N VAL A 53 -2.70 -8.15 4.85
CA VAL A 53 -2.47 -6.78 5.32
C VAL A 53 -2.02 -5.92 4.14
N LEU A 54 -2.83 -4.92 3.81
CA LEU A 54 -2.54 -3.97 2.74
C LEU A 54 -1.75 -2.79 3.30
N SER A 55 -0.86 -2.21 2.50
CA SER A 55 -0.09 -1.03 2.92
C SER A 55 0.10 0.00 1.81
N SER A 56 0.07 1.27 2.21
CA SER A 56 0.46 2.43 1.40
C SER A 56 1.01 3.53 2.29
N HIS A 57 1.84 4.40 1.71
CA HIS A 57 2.36 5.57 2.40
C HIS A 57 1.53 6.83 2.11
N LEU A 58 1.69 7.85 2.96
CA LEU A 58 0.87 9.07 2.96
C LEU A 58 1.60 10.28 2.34
N ASP A 59 2.92 10.24 2.26
CA ASP A 59 3.74 11.27 1.62
C ASP A 59 3.79 11.12 0.10
N THR A 60 4.40 12.12 -0.53
CA THR A 60 4.84 12.08 -1.92
C THR A 60 6.17 12.84 -1.99
N VAL A 61 7.00 12.60 -2.99
CA VAL A 61 8.24 13.37 -3.20
C VAL A 61 7.98 14.88 -3.39
N GLY A 62 6.78 15.26 -3.86
CA GLY A 62 6.35 16.65 -3.97
C GLY A 62 5.86 17.20 -2.62
N THR A 63 6.67 18.03 -1.95
CA THR A 63 6.28 18.63 -0.65
C THR A 63 5.09 19.58 -0.73
N VAL A 64 4.73 20.05 -1.94
CA VAL A 64 3.59 20.93 -2.17
C VAL A 64 2.60 20.24 -3.11
N PRO A 65 1.37 19.94 -2.66
CA PRO A 65 0.34 19.32 -3.49
C PRO A 65 -0.05 20.19 -4.70
N PRO A 66 -0.45 19.57 -5.82
CA PRO A 66 -1.01 20.27 -6.97
C PRO A 66 -2.26 21.09 -6.64
N ASP A 67 -2.44 22.21 -7.33
CA ASP A 67 -3.66 23.02 -7.25
C ASP A 67 -4.69 22.67 -8.33
N GLU A 68 -4.27 21.94 -9.37
CA GLU A 68 -5.13 21.50 -10.46
C GLU A 68 -4.83 20.04 -10.84
N ILE A 69 -5.87 19.20 -10.90
CA ILE A 69 -5.80 17.85 -11.48
C ILE A 69 -6.46 17.88 -12.86
N VAL A 70 -5.67 17.60 -13.89
CA VAL A 70 -6.11 17.60 -15.28
C VAL A 70 -6.50 16.18 -15.67
N GLU A 71 -7.69 16.04 -16.22
CA GLU A 71 -8.20 14.79 -16.78
C GLU A 71 -8.17 14.88 -18.31
N SER A 72 -7.32 14.10 -18.95
CA SER A 72 -7.20 14.04 -20.42
C SER A 72 -6.80 12.65 -20.87
N ASP A 73 -7.40 12.17 -21.96
CA ASP A 73 -7.05 10.89 -22.60
C ASP A 73 -7.03 9.69 -21.63
N GLY A 74 -7.98 9.65 -20.69
CA GLY A 74 -8.09 8.60 -19.69
C GLY A 74 -6.99 8.63 -18.62
N LYS A 75 -6.30 9.76 -18.47
CA LYS A 75 -5.22 9.97 -17.49
C LYS A 75 -5.53 11.14 -16.57
N TYR A 76 -5.11 11.01 -15.31
CA TYR A 76 -4.90 12.15 -14.44
C TYR A 76 -3.46 12.61 -14.54
N THR A 77 -3.27 13.92 -14.70
CA THR A 77 -2.00 14.63 -14.53
C THR A 77 -2.22 15.81 -13.59
N ALA A 78 -1.15 16.49 -13.19
CA ALA A 78 -1.22 17.55 -12.20
C ALA A 78 -0.50 18.81 -12.67
N LYS A 79 -1.00 19.96 -12.21
CA LYS A 79 -0.32 21.24 -12.31
C LYS A 79 -0.24 21.93 -10.95
N LYS A 80 0.78 22.79 -10.84
CA LYS A 80 0.94 23.78 -9.78
C LYS A 80 1.23 25.14 -10.41
N CYS A 81 0.44 26.15 -10.07
CA CYS A 81 0.59 27.50 -10.62
C CYS A 81 0.65 27.52 -12.16
N GLY A 82 -0.11 26.65 -12.82
CA GLY A 82 -0.18 26.53 -14.28
C GLY A 82 0.92 25.68 -14.94
N TYR A 83 1.89 25.15 -14.18
CA TYR A 83 2.98 24.32 -14.71
C TYR A 83 2.81 22.84 -14.32
N PRO A 84 3.20 21.87 -15.17
CA PRO A 84 3.18 20.45 -14.82
C PRO A 84 4.00 20.16 -13.56
N CYS A 85 3.48 19.34 -12.67
CA CYS A 85 4.15 18.93 -11.43
C CYS A 85 3.92 17.44 -11.13
N VAL A 86 4.52 16.95 -10.04
CA VAL A 86 4.25 15.60 -9.52
C VAL A 86 2.76 15.51 -9.14
N LEU A 87 2.11 14.41 -9.50
CA LEU A 87 0.69 14.16 -9.24
C LEU A 87 0.46 13.64 -7.82
N GLY A 88 1.39 12.82 -7.30
CA GLY A 88 1.21 12.03 -6.10
C GLY A 88 0.58 10.67 -6.39
N GLY A 89 0.72 10.13 -7.60
CA GLY A 89 0.27 8.77 -7.90
C GLY A 89 0.94 7.74 -6.98
N ASP A 90 2.21 7.99 -6.69
CA ASP A 90 3.00 7.43 -5.59
C ASP A 90 2.79 8.33 -4.35
N ASP A 91 1.88 8.03 -3.41
CA ASP A 91 1.10 6.79 -3.28
C ASP A 91 -0.41 6.99 -3.04
N ARG A 92 -0.97 8.08 -3.58
CA ARG A 92 -2.41 8.36 -3.40
C ARG A 92 -3.30 7.34 -4.10
N ASN A 93 -2.79 6.60 -5.09
CA ASN A 93 -3.55 5.52 -5.73
C ASN A 93 -3.79 4.36 -4.75
N GLY A 94 -2.75 3.90 -4.05
CA GLY A 94 -2.86 2.81 -3.09
C GLY A 94 -3.72 3.17 -1.89
N VAL A 95 -3.55 4.38 -1.35
CA VAL A 95 -4.41 4.93 -0.28
C VAL A 95 -5.87 4.94 -0.72
N TRP A 96 -6.17 5.49 -1.91
CA TRP A 96 -7.55 5.53 -2.41
C TRP A 96 -8.14 4.13 -2.57
N THR A 97 -7.37 3.17 -3.10
CA THR A 97 -7.81 1.78 -3.24
C THR A 97 -8.13 1.14 -1.89
N MET A 98 -7.28 1.30 -0.88
CA MET A 98 -7.56 0.77 0.45
C MET A 98 -8.81 1.38 1.08
N LEU A 99 -8.97 2.70 1.00
CA LEU A 99 -10.18 3.36 1.49
C LEU A 99 -11.43 2.94 0.72
N LYS A 100 -11.30 2.64 -0.59
CA LYS A 100 -12.40 2.15 -1.42
C LYS A 100 -12.86 0.77 -0.99
N LEU A 101 -11.93 -0.14 -0.72
CA LEU A 101 -12.22 -1.47 -0.19
C LEU A 101 -12.96 -1.40 1.15
N ILE A 102 -12.48 -0.54 2.06
CA ILE A 102 -13.13 -0.32 3.36
C ILE A 102 -14.53 0.30 3.17
N GLU A 103 -14.69 1.23 2.23
CA GLU A 103 -16.00 1.81 1.91
C GLU A 103 -17.01 0.77 1.44
N GLU A 104 -16.55 -0.19 0.63
CA GLU A 104 -17.33 -1.31 0.11
C GLU A 104 -17.62 -2.41 1.15
N GLY A 105 -17.14 -2.24 2.39
CA GLY A 105 -17.43 -3.11 3.52
C GLY A 105 -16.41 -4.23 3.72
N GLU A 106 -15.24 -4.17 3.08
CA GLU A 106 -14.17 -5.11 3.36
C GLU A 106 -13.56 -4.82 4.74
N SER A 107 -14.00 -5.59 5.74
CA SER A 107 -13.58 -5.47 7.14
C SER A 107 -12.85 -6.70 7.66
N SER A 108 -12.44 -7.62 6.77
CA SER A 108 -11.73 -8.85 7.13
C SER A 108 -10.20 -8.76 6.92
N TRP A 109 -9.71 -7.62 6.40
CA TRP A 109 -8.29 -7.39 6.11
C TRP A 109 -7.68 -6.34 7.03
N GLY A 110 -6.36 -6.36 7.16
CA GLY A 110 -5.61 -5.30 7.84
C GLY A 110 -5.19 -4.21 6.85
N TYR A 111 -5.08 -2.98 7.33
CA TYR A 111 -4.63 -1.83 6.54
C TYR A 111 -3.60 -1.03 7.32
N ILE A 112 -2.48 -0.70 6.67
CA ILE A 112 -1.42 0.11 7.22
C ILE A 112 -1.22 1.33 6.32
N PHE A 113 -1.36 2.52 6.91
CA PHE A 113 -1.04 3.78 6.27
C PHE A 113 0.20 4.36 6.96
N SER A 114 1.33 4.40 6.28
CA SER A 114 2.62 4.86 6.83
C SER A 114 2.90 6.30 6.41
N ARG A 115 3.72 7.00 7.20
CA ARG A 115 4.31 8.29 6.84
C ARG A 115 5.76 8.10 6.45
N ASP A 116 6.28 9.04 5.68
CA ASP A 116 7.70 9.31 5.49
C ASP A 116 8.44 8.14 4.82
N GLU A 117 7.79 7.49 3.85
CA GLU A 117 8.39 6.43 3.01
C GLU A 117 9.50 7.02 2.14
N GLU A 118 9.19 8.13 1.48
CA GLU A 118 10.03 8.78 0.47
C GLU A 118 11.27 9.45 1.07
N ILE A 119 11.30 9.61 2.40
CA ILE A 119 12.44 10.12 3.17
C ILE A 119 13.10 9.06 4.04
N GLY A 120 12.83 7.78 3.76
CA GLY A 120 13.57 6.66 4.34
C GLY A 120 12.75 5.64 5.13
N ARG A 121 11.43 5.52 4.88
CA ARG A 121 10.54 4.53 5.54
C ARG A 121 10.39 4.75 7.04
N LEU A 122 10.43 6.01 7.47
CA LEU A 122 10.47 6.35 8.90
C LEU A 122 9.19 5.94 9.64
N GLY A 123 8.02 6.02 8.98
CA GLY A 123 6.76 5.56 9.54
C GLY A 123 6.68 4.05 9.69
N ALA A 124 7.17 3.29 8.70
CA ALA A 124 7.28 1.84 8.83
C ALA A 124 8.26 1.43 9.93
N ASP A 125 9.40 2.12 10.06
CA ASP A 125 10.35 1.90 11.16
C ASP A 125 9.72 2.19 12.52
N LYS A 126 8.96 3.28 12.65
CA LYS A 126 8.21 3.57 13.89
C LYS A 126 7.21 2.46 14.20
N LEU A 127 6.49 1.94 13.20
CA LEU A 127 5.55 0.85 13.42
C LEU A 127 6.25 -0.43 13.87
N VAL A 128 7.35 -0.81 13.22
CA VAL A 128 8.14 -1.99 13.59
C VAL A 128 8.66 -1.87 15.02
N ASN A 129 9.19 -0.70 15.39
CA ASN A 129 9.76 -0.46 16.72
C ASN A 129 8.71 -0.23 17.81
N SER A 130 7.44 -0.05 17.46
CA SER A 130 6.36 0.15 18.45
C SER A 130 6.00 -1.11 19.25
N GLY A 131 6.45 -2.28 18.82
CA GLY A 131 6.03 -3.57 19.37
C GLY A 131 4.75 -4.14 18.75
N PHE A 132 4.05 -3.39 17.88
CA PHE A 132 2.80 -3.82 17.23
C PHE A 132 2.91 -5.22 16.61
N PHE A 133 3.99 -5.50 15.88
CA PHE A 133 4.14 -6.81 15.22
C PHE A 133 4.41 -7.96 16.19
N GLU A 134 4.87 -7.72 17.42
CA GLU A 134 5.00 -8.79 18.42
C GLU A 134 3.62 -9.35 18.79
N ASP A 135 2.63 -8.46 18.91
CA ASP A 135 1.26 -8.82 19.26
C ASP A 135 0.44 -9.33 18.05
N TYR A 136 0.74 -8.89 16.83
CA TYR A 136 -0.10 -9.18 15.66
C TYR A 136 0.53 -10.10 14.62
N LYS A 137 1.84 -10.38 14.61
CA LYS A 137 2.47 -11.19 13.53
C LYS A 137 1.85 -12.57 13.33
N HIS A 138 1.36 -13.20 14.39
CA HIS A 138 0.70 -14.51 14.31
C HIS A 138 -0.70 -14.45 13.66
N LYS A 139 -1.29 -13.26 13.57
CA LYS A 139 -2.58 -12.96 12.91
C LYS A 139 -2.41 -12.50 11.46
N ILE A 140 -1.19 -12.23 11.01
CA ILE A 140 -0.93 -11.73 9.66
C ILE A 140 -0.60 -12.91 8.74
N GLY A 141 -1.25 -12.95 7.58
CA GLY A 141 -1.01 -13.92 6.52
C GLY A 141 0.21 -13.55 5.67
N TYR A 142 0.17 -12.35 5.11
CA TYR A 142 1.15 -11.77 4.20
C TYR A 142 0.87 -10.27 4.03
N PHE A 143 1.82 -9.54 3.45
CA PHE A 143 1.68 -8.12 3.13
C PHE A 143 1.44 -7.89 1.63
N LEU A 144 0.61 -6.90 1.31
CA LEU A 144 0.36 -6.42 -0.03
C LEU A 144 0.50 -4.89 -0.06
N ALA A 145 1.63 -4.40 -0.53
CA ALA A 145 1.79 -2.97 -0.76
C ALA A 145 1.17 -2.57 -2.11
N ILE A 146 0.59 -1.37 -2.19
CA ILE A 146 -0.14 -0.86 -3.36
C ILE A 146 0.50 0.45 -3.86
N ASP A 147 1.83 0.49 -3.90
CA ASP A 147 2.66 1.68 -4.13
C ASP A 147 3.68 1.46 -5.26
N ARG A 148 3.37 0.57 -6.22
CA ARG A 148 4.24 0.28 -7.36
C ARG A 148 3.75 0.95 -8.63
N LYS A 149 4.66 1.55 -9.40
CA LYS A 149 4.35 2.05 -10.75
C LYS A 149 3.82 0.96 -11.71
N GLY A 150 3.13 1.39 -12.76
CA GLY A 150 2.70 0.54 -13.87
C GLY A 150 1.36 -0.13 -13.63
N LYS A 151 1.10 -1.25 -14.33
CA LYS A 151 -0.20 -1.95 -14.33
C LYS A 151 -0.10 -3.46 -14.12
N ASN A 152 1.11 -4.01 -14.08
CA ASN A 152 1.32 -5.44 -14.21
C ASN A 152 2.59 -5.93 -13.49
N ASP A 153 3.14 -5.12 -12.58
CA ASP A 153 4.26 -5.54 -11.75
C ASP A 153 3.73 -6.18 -10.46
N LEU A 154 4.35 -7.31 -10.11
CA LEU A 154 4.39 -7.85 -8.76
C LEU A 154 5.85 -7.76 -8.31
N ALA A 155 6.19 -6.74 -7.54
CA ALA A 155 7.54 -6.48 -7.07
C ALA A 155 7.83 -7.20 -5.75
N PHE A 156 8.86 -8.04 -5.76
CA PHE A 156 9.41 -8.68 -4.55
C PHE A 156 10.59 -7.92 -4.00
N TYR A 157 10.77 -8.05 -2.70
CA TYR A 157 11.88 -7.46 -1.96
C TYR A 157 12.69 -8.55 -1.29
N SER A 158 13.94 -8.22 -1.00
CA SER A 158 14.86 -9.10 -0.28
C SER A 158 15.46 -8.32 0.86
N TYR A 159 15.56 -8.93 2.03
CA TYR A 159 16.21 -8.34 3.19
C TYR A 159 17.29 -9.30 3.70
N TYR A 160 18.27 -8.74 4.40
CA TYR A 160 19.37 -9.51 4.98
C TYR A 160 19.13 -9.69 6.47
N ALA A 161 19.04 -10.92 6.94
CA ALA A 161 18.93 -11.22 8.36
C ALA A 161 19.70 -12.51 8.69
N ASN A 162 20.26 -12.60 9.89
CA ASN A 162 20.95 -13.80 10.39
C ASN A 162 22.02 -14.35 9.42
N GLY A 163 22.75 -13.48 8.73
CA GLY A 163 23.79 -13.90 7.80
C GLY A 163 23.29 -14.32 6.41
N ARG A 164 21.99 -14.22 6.11
CA ARG A 164 21.37 -14.73 4.88
C ARG A 164 20.47 -13.68 4.22
N VAL A 165 20.32 -13.80 2.90
CA VAL A 165 19.32 -13.04 2.13
C VAL A 165 18.02 -13.83 2.11
N HIS A 166 16.98 -13.24 2.68
CA HIS A 166 15.63 -13.78 2.67
C HIS A 166 14.84 -13.13 1.54
N LYS A 167 14.13 -13.94 0.75
CA LYS A 167 13.35 -13.45 -0.38
C LYS A 167 11.95 -14.04 -0.32
N THR A 168 10.96 -13.18 -0.44
CA THR A 168 9.55 -13.61 -0.47
C THR A 168 9.26 -14.55 -1.64
N LYS A 169 10.08 -14.48 -2.70
CA LYS A 169 10.05 -15.41 -3.84
C LYS A 169 10.48 -16.85 -3.53
N ASP A 170 11.09 -17.10 -2.38
CA ASP A 170 11.57 -18.43 -1.99
C ASP A 170 10.43 -19.27 -1.34
N ASN A 171 9.22 -18.72 -1.22
CA ASN A 171 8.03 -19.46 -0.81
C ASN A 171 7.19 -19.89 -2.03
N ASP A 172 7.34 -21.15 -2.45
CA ASP A 172 6.68 -21.69 -3.65
C ASP A 172 5.15 -21.57 -3.63
N ALA A 173 4.52 -21.75 -2.47
CA ALA A 173 3.07 -21.66 -2.33
C ALA A 173 2.58 -20.21 -2.49
N PHE A 174 3.36 -19.23 -2.03
CA PHE A 174 3.08 -17.82 -2.22
C PHE A 174 3.21 -17.45 -3.70
N ILE A 175 4.32 -17.83 -4.33
CA ILE A 175 4.57 -17.62 -5.76
C ILE A 175 3.48 -18.25 -6.63
N THR A 176 3.11 -19.51 -6.35
CA THR A 176 2.07 -20.23 -7.08
C THR A 176 0.72 -19.52 -6.98
N GLY A 177 0.39 -18.95 -5.81
CA GLY A 177 -0.81 -18.13 -5.63
C GLY A 177 -0.77 -16.86 -6.47
N LEU A 178 0.34 -16.12 -6.42
CA LEU A 178 0.53 -14.90 -7.21
C LEU A 178 0.44 -15.14 -8.73
N GLN A 179 0.99 -16.25 -9.24
CA GLN A 179 0.96 -16.62 -10.67
C GLN A 179 -0.45 -16.93 -11.22
N LYS A 180 -1.44 -17.11 -10.34
CA LYS A 180 -2.83 -17.25 -10.77
C LYS A 180 -3.39 -15.94 -11.31
N LEU A 181 -2.91 -14.80 -10.81
CA LEU A 181 -3.27 -13.47 -11.30
C LEU A 181 -2.68 -13.27 -12.71
N LYS A 182 -3.53 -13.35 -13.72
CA LYS A 182 -3.09 -13.34 -15.13
C LYS A 182 -2.70 -11.94 -15.58
N GLY A 183 -1.70 -11.88 -16.46
CA GLY A 183 -1.20 -10.64 -17.04
C GLY A 183 -0.19 -9.88 -16.17
N TYR A 184 0.17 -10.41 -14.99
CA TYR A 184 1.19 -9.83 -14.11
C TYR A 184 2.55 -10.52 -14.26
N SER A 185 3.60 -9.74 -14.04
CA SER A 185 4.99 -10.16 -14.15
C SER A 185 5.76 -9.84 -12.87
N PHE A 186 6.68 -10.72 -12.52
CA PHE A 186 7.48 -10.54 -11.32
C PHE A 186 8.63 -9.58 -11.58
N GLN A 187 8.76 -8.61 -10.68
CA GLN A 187 9.83 -7.63 -10.69
C GLN A 187 10.64 -7.69 -9.40
N ARG A 188 11.87 -7.20 -9.45
CA ARG A 188 12.69 -6.97 -8.26
C ARG A 188 12.58 -5.51 -7.84
N GLY A 189 12.15 -5.29 -6.59
CA GLY A 189 12.22 -3.98 -5.92
C GLY A 189 13.57 -3.75 -5.23
N SER A 190 13.80 -2.52 -4.78
CA SER A 190 15.00 -2.10 -4.04
C SER A 190 14.76 -2.09 -2.53
N ALA A 191 13.77 -1.33 -2.06
CA ALA A 191 13.26 -1.29 -0.69
C ALA A 191 12.05 -0.35 -0.66
N THR A 192 11.01 -0.71 0.09
CA THR A 192 9.88 0.16 0.50
C THR A 192 9.45 -0.29 1.90
N ASP A 193 8.42 0.33 2.49
CA ASP A 193 7.88 -0.03 3.82
C ASP A 193 7.63 -1.53 4.00
N ILE A 194 7.17 -2.21 2.95
CA ILE A 194 6.91 -3.65 2.99
C ILE A 194 8.17 -4.46 3.32
N THR A 195 9.36 -3.95 3.00
CA THR A 195 10.64 -4.59 3.33
C THR A 195 10.81 -4.64 4.85
N ASN A 196 10.50 -3.54 5.55
CA ASN A 196 10.59 -3.43 7.01
C ASN A 196 9.58 -4.38 7.66
N PHE A 197 8.35 -4.45 7.14
CA PHE A 197 7.31 -5.36 7.66
C PHE A 197 7.68 -6.83 7.46
N CYS A 198 8.14 -7.20 6.26
CA CYS A 198 8.60 -8.57 5.96
C CYS A 198 9.79 -8.96 6.82
N GLU A 199 10.73 -8.03 7.05
CA GLU A 199 11.89 -8.28 7.89
C GLU A 199 11.50 -8.48 9.36
N ALA A 200 10.64 -7.63 9.91
CA ALA A 200 10.21 -7.71 11.30
C ALA A 200 9.42 -9.00 11.60
N THR A 201 8.55 -9.41 10.67
CA THR A 201 7.61 -10.52 10.88
C THR A 201 8.08 -11.86 10.32
N LYS A 202 9.06 -11.85 9.40
CA LYS A 202 9.48 -12.99 8.57
C LYS A 202 8.37 -13.54 7.67
N LEU A 203 7.35 -12.72 7.38
CA LEU A 203 6.26 -13.06 6.48
C LEU A 203 6.56 -12.63 5.04
N CYS A 204 5.88 -13.28 4.09
CA CYS A 204 5.94 -12.91 2.69
C CYS A 204 5.19 -11.60 2.44
N GLY A 205 5.66 -10.86 1.45
CA GLY A 205 5.02 -9.66 0.94
C GLY A 205 5.33 -9.42 -0.52
N ILE A 206 4.44 -8.69 -1.17
CA ILE A 206 4.55 -8.24 -2.56
C ILE A 206 4.05 -6.79 -2.66
N ASN A 207 4.63 -6.02 -3.58
CA ASN A 207 4.10 -4.74 -3.97
C ASN A 207 3.48 -4.84 -5.38
N ILE A 208 2.20 -4.49 -5.52
CA ILE A 208 1.46 -4.55 -6.78
C ILE A 208 1.37 -3.18 -7.43
N SER A 209 1.50 -3.17 -8.76
CA SER A 209 1.24 -1.98 -9.58
C SER A 209 -0.06 -1.26 -9.20
N SER A 210 -0.02 0.06 -9.04
CA SER A 210 -1.14 0.91 -8.64
C SER A 210 -1.60 1.91 -9.70
N GLY A 211 -1.11 1.78 -10.94
CA GLY A 211 -1.66 2.51 -12.10
C GLY A 211 -1.03 3.87 -12.37
N TYR A 212 -0.02 4.30 -11.61
CA TYR A 212 0.73 5.51 -11.89
C TYR A 212 1.98 5.22 -12.75
N PHE A 213 2.48 6.23 -13.46
CA PHE A 213 3.60 6.14 -14.37
C PHE A 213 4.48 7.38 -14.28
N MET A 214 5.74 7.27 -14.73
CA MET A 214 6.74 8.35 -14.64
C MET A 214 6.86 8.92 -13.21
N PRO A 215 7.07 8.07 -12.18
CA PRO A 215 7.12 8.50 -10.79
C PRO A 215 8.07 9.66 -10.57
N HIS A 216 7.74 10.49 -9.58
CA HIS A 216 8.64 11.52 -9.04
C HIS A 216 9.07 12.54 -10.11
N SER A 217 8.19 12.79 -11.08
CA SER A 217 8.44 13.72 -12.18
C SER A 217 7.23 14.58 -12.49
N SER A 218 7.45 15.71 -13.18
CA SER A 218 6.38 16.56 -13.70
C SER A 218 5.56 15.92 -14.83
N TYR A 219 5.93 14.72 -15.26
CA TYR A 219 5.21 13.92 -16.25
C TYR A 219 4.45 12.75 -15.61
N GLU A 220 4.38 12.72 -14.27
CA GLU A 220 3.65 11.69 -13.55
C GLU A 220 2.18 11.70 -13.96
N TYR A 221 1.64 10.51 -14.21
CA TYR A 221 0.23 10.35 -14.53
C TYR A 221 -0.34 9.07 -13.96
N THR A 222 -1.63 9.10 -13.65
CA THR A 222 -2.40 7.92 -13.26
C THR A 222 -3.34 7.51 -14.39
N ASP A 223 -3.34 6.23 -14.75
CA ASP A 223 -4.34 5.67 -15.65
C ASP A 223 -5.66 5.45 -14.92
N ILE A 224 -6.70 6.18 -15.34
CA ILE A 224 -7.97 6.24 -14.63
C ILE A 224 -8.67 4.87 -14.68
N ALA A 225 -8.69 4.23 -15.85
CA ALA A 225 -9.36 2.95 -16.04
C ALA A 225 -8.70 1.81 -15.26
N TYR A 226 -7.39 1.86 -15.06
CA TYR A 226 -6.68 0.92 -14.20
C TYR A 226 -6.96 1.20 -12.72
N LEU A 227 -6.84 2.46 -12.27
CA LEU A 227 -7.11 2.83 -10.88
C LEU A 227 -8.50 2.38 -10.44
N GLN A 228 -9.53 2.58 -11.27
CA GLN A 228 -10.89 2.15 -10.95
C GLN A 228 -11.06 0.63 -10.84
N ARG A 229 -10.21 -0.16 -11.51
CA ARG A 229 -10.22 -1.64 -11.43
C ARG A 229 -9.34 -2.18 -10.32
N LEU A 230 -8.48 -1.35 -9.73
CA LEU A 230 -7.48 -1.79 -8.76
C LEU A 230 -8.07 -2.46 -7.51
N PRO A 231 -9.20 -2.00 -6.91
CA PRO A 231 -9.84 -2.72 -5.81
C PRO A 231 -10.21 -4.18 -6.17
N GLU A 232 -10.76 -4.41 -7.36
CA GLU A 232 -11.14 -5.75 -7.82
C GLU A 232 -9.92 -6.63 -8.13
N ILE A 233 -8.87 -6.04 -8.70
CA ILE A 233 -7.58 -6.73 -8.90
C ILE A 233 -7.01 -7.20 -7.56
N VAL A 234 -7.06 -6.35 -6.53
CA VAL A 234 -6.58 -6.67 -5.18
C VAL A 234 -7.42 -7.80 -4.56
N LYS A 235 -8.75 -7.76 -4.69
CA LYS A 235 -9.65 -8.85 -4.28
C LYS A 235 -9.31 -10.17 -4.98
N ASP A 236 -9.10 -10.14 -6.30
CA ASP A 236 -8.75 -11.34 -7.09
C ASP A 236 -7.41 -11.94 -6.63
N LEU A 237 -6.39 -11.10 -6.44
CA LEU A 237 -5.09 -11.53 -5.94
C LEU A 237 -5.20 -12.18 -4.55
N ILE A 238 -5.93 -11.55 -3.63
CA ILE A 238 -6.15 -12.07 -2.28
C ILE A 238 -6.93 -13.39 -2.34
N SER A 239 -7.90 -13.54 -3.25
CA SER A 239 -8.64 -14.80 -3.44
C SER A 239 -7.73 -15.98 -3.78
N HIS A 240 -6.64 -15.73 -4.50
CA HIS A 240 -5.68 -16.75 -4.90
C HIS A 240 -4.72 -17.17 -3.78
N LEU A 241 -4.46 -16.27 -2.83
CA LEU A 241 -3.58 -16.46 -1.69
C LEU A 241 -4.36 -17.00 -0.46
N GLY A 242 -5.59 -16.54 -0.27
CA GLY A 242 -6.48 -16.93 0.83
C GLY A 242 -6.05 -16.38 2.20
N TYR A 243 -6.61 -16.96 3.27
CA TYR A 243 -6.42 -16.55 4.66
C TYR A 243 -5.45 -17.49 5.39
N LYS A 244 -4.20 -17.50 4.95
CA LYS A 244 -3.14 -18.33 5.54
C LYS A 244 -1.81 -17.59 5.60
N GLN A 245 -0.95 -18.05 6.49
CA GLN A 245 0.34 -17.45 6.73
C GLN A 245 1.41 -17.99 5.76
N TYR A 246 2.10 -17.07 5.09
CA TYR A 246 3.22 -17.35 4.23
C TYR A 246 4.50 -16.80 4.88
N LYS A 247 5.42 -17.71 5.22
CA LYS A 247 6.70 -17.35 5.83
C LYS A 247 7.80 -17.35 4.78
N VAL A 248 8.75 -16.45 4.92
CA VAL A 248 10.00 -16.52 4.17
C VAL A 248 10.84 -17.64 4.74
N ALA A 249 11.46 -18.46 3.89
CA ALA A 249 12.37 -19.52 4.34
C ALA A 249 13.57 -18.90 5.07
N ILE A 250 13.91 -19.45 6.25
CA ILE A 250 15.04 -19.01 7.08
C ILE A 250 16.16 -20.05 7.07
#